data_AF-A0A662DEV5-F1
#
_entry.id   AF-A0A662DEV5-F1
#
_cell.length_a   1.000
_cell.length_b   1.000
_cell.length_c   1.000
_cell.angle_alpha   90.00
_cell.angle_beta   90.00
_cell.angle_gamma   90.00
#
_symmetry.space_group_name_H-M   'P 1'
#
loop_
_entity.id
_entity.type
_entity.pdbx_description
1 polymer ?
#
loop_
_entity_poly.entity_id
_entity_poly.type
_entity_poly.pdbx_seq_one_letter_code
_entity_poly.pdbx_strand_id
1 'polypeptide(L)'
;MICTERELKTTGGKPIPFIIGIAGKPDAGKTTLILKLIPELIKRGYRVGTVKNCPHGFDIDKKGKDSWKFSEKGSRGVLLTSQDKVAFIGSRQEKSDGNILDIINSFFMSFDVVLVEGFKEEENLRKIEILRKDVDIKQNLSLKKVIALVSDVPVETDKPVFKPDEIHKIVNFLEKVMQEEKQKTSVEVIINGERIFLNDFMQRMVKSLILGMVVPLRRKDAEDKIREISIKIKET
;
A
#
# COMPACT_ATOMS: atom_id res chain seq x y z
N MET A 1 35.95 -8.30 -26.10
CA MET A 1 34.51 -8.60 -26.28
C MET A 1 33.76 -7.51 -25.53
N ILE A 2 33.06 -6.66 -26.26
CA ILE A 2 32.59 -5.34 -25.81
C ILE A 2 31.48 -5.52 -24.79
N CYS A 3 31.70 -5.01 -23.56
CA CYS A 3 30.63 -4.76 -22.60
C CYS A 3 29.70 -3.71 -23.21
N THR A 4 28.57 -4.14 -23.77
CA THR A 4 27.49 -3.23 -24.12
C THR A 4 26.83 -2.78 -22.82
N GLU A 5 26.93 -1.47 -22.54
CA GLU A 5 26.10 -0.73 -21.60
C GLU A 5 24.63 -1.08 -21.86
N ARG A 6 24.09 -2.03 -21.09
CA ARG A 6 22.65 -2.09 -20.87
C ARG A 6 22.36 -0.98 -19.89
N GLU A 7 21.76 0.10 -20.40
CA GLU A 7 21.09 1.11 -19.61
C GLU A 7 20.39 0.44 -18.43
N LEU A 8 20.95 0.64 -17.24
CA LEU A 8 20.21 0.50 -16.00
C LEU A 8 19.08 1.51 -16.10
N LYS A 9 17.92 1.07 -16.59
CA LYS A 9 16.67 1.80 -16.44
C LYS A 9 16.49 1.99 -14.94
N THR A 10 16.91 3.15 -14.46
CA THR A 10 16.69 3.62 -13.10
C THR A 10 15.23 3.36 -12.79
N THR A 11 14.97 2.67 -11.68
CA THR A 11 13.62 2.46 -11.18
C THR A 11 13.11 3.81 -10.68
N GLY A 12 12.57 4.61 -11.60
CA GLY A 12 11.83 5.82 -11.26
C GLY A 12 10.79 5.54 -10.21
N GLY A 13 10.60 6.51 -9.32
CA GLY A 13 9.75 6.44 -8.15
C GLY A 13 8.31 6.02 -8.49
N LYS A 14 8.07 4.72 -8.57
CA LYS A 14 6.72 4.19 -8.70
C LYS A 14 5.92 4.67 -7.48
N PRO A 15 4.66 5.11 -7.67
CA PRO A 15 3.83 5.58 -6.58
C PRO A 15 3.76 4.51 -5.49
N ILE A 16 3.69 4.94 -4.23
CA ILE A 16 3.45 4.02 -3.11
C ILE A 16 2.22 3.17 -3.45
N PRO A 17 2.30 1.82 -3.31
CA PRO A 17 1.18 0.96 -3.62
C PRO A 17 -0.04 1.35 -2.80
N PHE A 18 -1.22 1.21 -3.38
CA PHE A 18 -2.44 1.28 -2.59
C PHE A 18 -2.53 0.05 -1.68
N ILE A 19 -2.36 0.25 -0.36
CA ILE A 19 -2.43 -0.82 0.64
C ILE A 19 -3.85 -0.91 1.20
N ILE A 20 -4.47 -2.08 1.10
CA ILE A 20 -5.79 -2.35 1.66
C ILE A 20 -5.79 -3.64 2.49
N GLY A 21 -6.30 -3.52 3.72
CA GLY A 21 -6.52 -4.65 4.62
C GLY A 21 -7.81 -5.41 4.33
N ILE A 22 -7.77 -6.73 4.46
CA ILE A 22 -8.94 -7.59 4.52
C ILE A 22 -9.02 -8.12 5.95
N ALA A 23 -10.05 -7.69 6.66
CA ALA A 23 -10.29 -8.00 8.06
C ALA A 23 -11.58 -8.82 8.23
N GLY A 24 -11.75 -9.41 9.41
CA GLY A 24 -12.79 -10.40 9.68
C GLY A 24 -12.34 -11.43 10.72
N LYS A 25 -13.31 -12.06 11.40
CA LYS A 25 -13.05 -13.19 12.32
C LYS A 25 -12.21 -14.29 11.66
N PRO A 26 -11.53 -15.16 12.44
CA PRO A 26 -11.02 -16.43 11.92
C PRO A 26 -12.08 -17.14 11.07
N ASP A 27 -11.66 -17.74 9.97
CA ASP A 27 -12.53 -18.46 9.02
C ASP A 27 -13.64 -17.67 8.33
N ALA A 28 -13.65 -16.33 8.45
CA ALA A 28 -14.63 -15.48 7.73
C ALA A 28 -14.49 -15.53 6.18
N GLY A 29 -13.41 -16.12 5.65
CA GLY A 29 -13.13 -16.20 4.22
C GLY A 29 -12.23 -15.08 3.68
N LYS A 30 -11.36 -14.51 4.53
CA LYS A 30 -10.39 -13.45 4.13
C LYS A 30 -9.48 -13.91 2.99
N THR A 31 -8.84 -15.06 3.17
CA THR A 31 -7.97 -15.66 2.15
C THR A 31 -8.75 -15.95 0.88
N THR A 32 -9.98 -16.47 0.98
CA THR A 32 -10.86 -16.73 -0.17
C THR A 32 -11.18 -15.46 -0.95
N LEU A 33 -11.46 -14.35 -0.26
CA LEU A 33 -11.71 -13.07 -0.91
C LEU A 33 -10.45 -12.55 -1.62
N ILE A 34 -9.29 -12.60 -0.95
CA ILE A 34 -7.99 -12.20 -1.54
C ILE A 34 -7.69 -13.02 -2.79
N LEU A 35 -7.84 -14.34 -2.74
CA LEU A 35 -7.60 -15.24 -3.88
C LEU A 35 -8.51 -14.92 -5.08
N LYS A 36 -9.71 -14.37 -4.85
CA LYS A 36 -10.62 -13.93 -5.92
C LYS A 36 -10.29 -12.51 -6.44
N LEU A 37 -9.83 -11.61 -5.57
CA LEU A 37 -9.47 -10.24 -5.94
C LEU A 37 -8.20 -10.18 -6.81
N ILE A 38 -7.20 -11.02 -6.50
CA ILE A 38 -5.91 -11.05 -7.23
C ILE A 38 -6.10 -11.20 -8.74
N PRO A 39 -6.77 -12.24 -9.27
CA PRO A 39 -6.90 -12.40 -10.72
C PRO A 39 -7.71 -11.28 -11.38
N GLU A 40 -8.73 -10.73 -10.70
CA GLU A 40 -9.50 -9.61 -11.23
C GLU A 40 -8.67 -8.33 -11.31
N LEU A 41 -7.85 -8.02 -10.31
CA LEU A 41 -6.94 -6.88 -10.33
C LEU A 41 -5.85 -7.04 -11.39
N ILE A 42 -5.25 -8.24 -11.51
CA ILE A 42 -4.25 -8.53 -12.54
C ILE A 42 -4.85 -8.39 -13.94
N LYS A 43 -6.07 -8.88 -14.16
CA LYS A 43 -6.79 -8.74 -15.42
C LYS A 43 -6.98 -7.28 -15.84
N ARG A 44 -7.07 -6.37 -14.87
CA ARG A 44 -7.17 -4.91 -15.09
C ARG A 44 -5.82 -4.20 -15.23
N GLY A 45 -4.71 -4.95 -15.20
CA GLY A 45 -3.36 -4.42 -15.42
C GLY A 45 -2.61 -3.99 -14.16
N TYR A 46 -3.14 -4.28 -12.96
CA TYR A 46 -2.45 -3.97 -11.72
C TYR A 46 -1.36 -4.99 -11.38
N ARG A 47 -0.23 -4.51 -10.87
CA ARG A 47 0.77 -5.33 -10.19
C ARG A 47 0.35 -5.49 -8.73
N VAL A 48 0.00 -6.71 -8.36
CA VAL A 48 -0.63 -7.01 -7.06
C VAL A 48 0.36 -7.68 -6.13
N GLY A 49 0.55 -7.09 -4.95
CA GLY A 49 1.28 -7.67 -3.84
C GLY A 49 0.33 -8.23 -2.79
N THR A 50 0.80 -9.15 -1.96
CA THR A 50 0.04 -9.69 -0.85
C THR A 50 0.89 -9.73 0.42
N VAL A 51 0.29 -9.33 1.54
CA VAL A 51 0.91 -9.42 2.87
C VAL A 51 0.00 -10.26 3.75
N LYS A 52 0.58 -11.21 4.48
CA LYS A 52 -0.14 -11.96 5.52
C LYS A 52 0.48 -11.66 6.88
N ASN A 53 -0.32 -11.14 7.79
CA ASN A 53 0.09 -10.98 9.18
C ASN A 53 -0.09 -12.32 9.91
N CYS A 54 0.96 -12.80 10.57
CA CYS A 54 0.93 -14.01 11.40
C CYS A 54 1.25 -13.61 12.85
N PRO A 55 0.24 -13.28 13.69
CA PRO A 55 0.47 -12.76 15.04
C PRO A 55 1.20 -13.73 15.97
N HIS A 56 1.09 -15.03 15.72
CA HIS A 56 1.77 -16.09 16.49
C HIS A 56 3.15 -16.45 15.93
N GLY A 57 3.69 -15.62 15.03
CA GLY A 57 4.91 -15.90 14.29
C GLY A 57 4.71 -16.86 13.13
N PHE A 58 5.79 -17.06 12.38
CA PHE A 58 5.88 -18.02 11.28
C PHE A 58 7.36 -18.36 11.06
N ASP A 59 7.62 -19.55 10.52
CA ASP A 59 8.95 -19.92 10.03
C ASP A 59 8.81 -20.40 8.59
N ILE A 60 9.57 -19.77 7.69
CA ILE A 60 9.65 -20.14 6.28
C ILE A 60 10.97 -20.79 5.92
N ASP A 61 11.94 -20.77 6.84
CA ASP A 61 13.27 -21.31 6.61
C ASP A 61 13.37 -22.75 7.12
N LYS A 62 14.40 -23.46 6.68
CA LYS A 62 14.63 -24.85 7.09
C LYS A 62 15.78 -24.92 8.09
N LYS A 63 15.46 -25.36 9.31
CA LYS A 63 16.45 -25.57 10.38
C LYS A 63 17.67 -26.36 9.87
N GLY A 64 18.87 -25.83 10.17
CA GLY A 64 20.15 -26.44 9.80
C GLY A 64 20.65 -26.15 8.38
N LYS A 65 19.86 -25.48 7.52
CA LYS A 65 20.34 -24.96 6.23
C LYS A 65 21.09 -23.63 6.41
N ASP A 66 21.75 -23.19 5.35
CA ASP A 66 22.69 -22.07 5.41
C ASP A 66 22.00 -20.75 5.74
N SER A 67 20.84 -20.47 5.13
CA SER A 67 19.99 -19.31 5.48
C SER A 67 19.62 -19.28 6.96
N TRP A 68 19.23 -20.44 7.51
CA TRP A 68 18.87 -20.55 8.92
C TRP A 68 20.10 -20.32 9.82
N LYS A 69 21.23 -20.93 9.47
CA LYS A 69 22.51 -20.75 10.19
C LYS A 69 22.97 -19.29 10.18
N PHE A 70 22.77 -18.56 9.08
CA PHE A 70 23.12 -17.14 9.02
C PHE A 70 22.30 -16.32 10.02
N SER A 71 20.99 -16.55 10.08
CA SER A 71 20.10 -15.90 11.05
C SER A 71 20.49 -16.24 12.50
N GLU A 72 20.74 -17.52 12.79
CA GLU A 72 21.17 -17.98 14.13
C GLU A 72 22.51 -17.41 14.57
N LYS A 73 23.39 -17.07 13.62
CA LYS A 73 24.66 -16.40 13.88
C LYS A 73 24.54 -14.87 14.02
N GLY A 74 23.31 -14.35 13.97
CA GLY A 74 23.00 -12.95 14.22
C GLY A 74 22.82 -12.10 12.96
N SER A 75 22.76 -12.71 11.77
CA SER A 75 22.36 -11.94 10.59
C SER A 75 20.93 -11.43 10.76
N ARG A 76 20.74 -10.11 10.64
CA ARG A 76 19.42 -9.48 10.75
C ARG A 76 18.63 -9.50 9.45
N GLY A 77 19.29 -9.87 8.34
CA GLY A 77 18.70 -9.97 7.02
C GLY A 77 19.41 -11.06 6.22
N VAL A 78 18.64 -11.95 5.62
CA VAL A 78 19.13 -13.01 4.74
C VAL A 78 18.36 -12.91 3.43
N LEU A 79 19.07 -12.68 2.33
CA LEU A 79 18.50 -12.64 0.99
C LEU A 79 18.88 -13.92 0.24
N LEU A 80 17.86 -14.67 -0.15
CA LEU A 80 17.96 -15.86 -0.99
C LEU A 80 17.52 -15.49 -2.41
N THR A 81 18.30 -15.87 -3.41
CA THR A 81 17.98 -15.63 -4.82
C THR A 81 18.15 -16.90 -5.65
N SER A 82 17.26 -17.08 -6.62
CA SER A 82 17.38 -18.05 -7.72
C SER A 82 17.13 -17.34 -9.04
N GLN A 83 17.08 -18.08 -10.15
CA GLN A 83 16.74 -17.51 -11.46
C GLN A 83 15.33 -16.91 -11.52
N ASP A 84 14.40 -17.44 -10.73
CA ASP A 84 12.96 -17.15 -10.81
C ASP A 84 12.34 -16.66 -9.49
N LYS A 85 13.07 -16.73 -8.36
CA LYS A 85 12.55 -16.44 -7.02
C LYS A 85 13.54 -15.64 -6.19
N VAL A 86 12.98 -14.82 -5.32
CA VAL A 86 13.70 -14.13 -4.25
C VAL A 86 12.93 -14.35 -2.96
N ALA A 87 13.64 -14.65 -1.87
CA ALA A 87 13.09 -14.68 -0.54
C ALA A 87 13.96 -13.83 0.38
N PHE A 88 13.34 -12.96 1.17
CA PHE A 88 14.02 -12.17 2.18
C PHE A 88 13.51 -12.56 3.56
N ILE A 89 14.42 -12.93 4.45
CA ILE A 89 14.15 -13.22 5.85
C ILE A 89 14.78 -12.10 6.67
N GLY A 90 13.95 -11.31 7.34
CA GLY A 90 14.38 -10.19 8.17
C GLY A 90 13.93 -10.39 9.62
N SER A 91 14.81 -10.08 10.56
CA SER A 91 14.48 -10.09 11.99
C SER A 91 13.94 -8.73 12.40
N ARG A 92 12.71 -8.72 12.95
CA ARG A 92 12.06 -7.50 13.41
C ARG A 92 12.40 -7.19 14.88
N GLN A 93 12.80 -5.96 15.17
CA GLN A 93 12.90 -5.38 16.51
C GLN A 93 11.72 -4.41 16.71
N GLU A 94 10.72 -4.82 17.49
CA GLU A 94 9.42 -4.12 17.60
C GLU A 94 9.49 -2.63 17.95
N LYS A 95 10.57 -2.15 18.56
CA LYS A 95 10.73 -0.76 19.00
C LYS A 95 11.49 0.15 18.02
N SER A 96 12.20 -0.39 17.03
CA SER A 96 13.11 0.38 16.16
C SER A 96 12.81 0.30 14.66
N ASP A 97 11.93 -0.60 14.22
CA ASP A 97 11.73 -0.88 12.78
C ASP A 97 10.66 -0.02 12.09
N GLY A 98 10.17 1.03 12.75
CA GLY A 98 9.21 1.97 12.17
C GLY A 98 7.78 1.42 12.04
N ASN A 99 6.93 2.14 11.30
CA ASN A 99 5.54 1.74 11.07
C ASN A 99 5.48 0.57 10.08
N ILE A 100 4.62 -0.42 10.33
CA ILE A 100 4.46 -1.59 9.44
C ILE A 100 4.13 -1.20 7.99
N LEU A 101 3.40 -0.10 7.78
CA LEU A 101 3.09 0.40 6.45
C LEU A 101 4.35 0.87 5.73
N ASP A 102 5.33 1.46 6.44
CA ASP A 102 6.61 1.89 5.84
C ASP A 102 7.43 0.68 5.39
N ILE A 103 7.40 -0.41 6.18
CA ILE A 103 8.03 -1.68 5.82
C ILE A 103 7.36 -2.24 4.56
N ILE A 104 6.02 -2.35 4.55
CA ILE A 104 5.27 -2.86 3.39
C ILE A 104 5.58 -1.98 2.16
N ASN A 105 5.56 -0.66 2.30
CA ASN A 105 5.88 0.25 1.20
C ASN A 105 7.26 -0.02 0.62
N SER A 106 8.27 -0.23 1.47
CA SER A 106 9.65 -0.50 1.05
C SER A 106 9.79 -1.79 0.23
N PHE A 107 9.07 -2.86 0.61
CA PHE A 107 9.08 -4.13 -0.14
C PHE A 107 8.27 -4.07 -1.43
N PHE A 108 7.19 -3.27 -1.45
CA PHE A 108 6.22 -3.25 -2.53
C PHE A 108 6.24 -1.96 -3.35
N MET A 109 7.35 -1.20 -3.35
CA MET A 109 7.49 0.05 -4.11
C MET A 109 7.18 -0.09 -5.60
N SER A 110 7.39 -1.29 -6.15
CA SER A 110 7.11 -1.58 -7.56
C SER A 110 5.72 -2.15 -7.82
N PHE A 111 4.82 -2.17 -6.85
CA PHE A 111 3.45 -2.68 -6.99
C PHE A 111 2.45 -1.54 -7.04
N ASP A 112 1.28 -1.81 -7.60
CA ASP A 112 0.20 -0.82 -7.70
C ASP A 112 -0.82 -0.99 -6.55
N VAL A 113 -1.04 -2.24 -6.12
CA VAL A 113 -1.99 -2.59 -5.07
C VAL A 113 -1.38 -3.67 -4.17
N VAL A 114 -1.52 -3.53 -2.85
CA VAL A 114 -1.12 -4.55 -1.88
C VAL A 114 -2.33 -4.96 -1.05
N LEU A 115 -2.68 -6.25 -1.11
CA LEU A 115 -3.75 -6.85 -0.32
C LEU A 115 -3.19 -7.42 0.97
N VAL A 116 -3.69 -6.97 2.11
CA VAL A 116 -3.16 -7.34 3.42
C VAL A 116 -4.16 -8.20 4.18
N GLU A 117 -3.83 -9.48 4.41
CA GLU A 117 -4.59 -10.34 5.31
C GLU A 117 -4.13 -10.09 6.76
N GLY A 118 -4.96 -9.45 7.57
CA GLY A 118 -4.68 -9.24 9.00
C GLY A 118 -4.46 -7.76 9.37
N PHE A 119 -3.59 -7.52 10.35
CA PHE A 119 -3.41 -6.21 11.01
C PHE A 119 -4.72 -5.54 11.46
N LYS A 120 -5.61 -6.31 12.10
CA LYS A 120 -6.93 -5.82 12.55
C LYS A 120 -6.83 -4.55 13.40
N GLU A 121 -5.80 -4.45 14.22
CA GLU A 121 -5.56 -3.31 15.13
C GLU A 121 -4.76 -2.15 14.50
N GLU A 122 -4.23 -2.28 13.27
CA GLU A 122 -3.46 -1.18 12.64
C GLU A 122 -4.39 -0.02 12.25
N GLU A 123 -4.26 1.10 12.95
CA GLU A 123 -5.14 2.27 12.80
C GLU A 123 -4.89 3.05 11.51
N ASN A 124 -3.71 2.92 10.89
CA ASN A 124 -3.39 3.63 9.65
C ASN A 124 -3.76 2.83 8.39
N LEU A 125 -4.19 1.57 8.56
CA LEU A 125 -4.55 0.70 7.45
C LEU A 125 -6.07 0.75 7.18
N ARG A 126 -6.45 1.21 5.98
CA ARG A 126 -7.82 1.07 5.47
C ARG A 126 -8.17 -0.38 5.27
N LYS A 127 -9.44 -0.75 5.50
CA LYS A 127 -9.87 -2.15 5.53
C LYS A 127 -11.22 -2.39 4.84
N ILE A 128 -11.34 -3.55 4.22
CA ILE A 128 -12.63 -4.19 3.94
C ILE A 128 -12.86 -5.22 5.05
N GLU A 129 -13.99 -5.14 5.75
CA GLU A 129 -14.35 -6.09 6.80
C GLU A 129 -15.30 -7.15 6.25
N ILE A 130 -15.00 -8.43 6.49
CA ILE A 130 -15.89 -9.54 6.15
C ILE A 130 -16.77 -9.88 7.36
N LEU A 131 -18.09 -9.75 7.18
CA LEU A 131 -19.10 -10.06 8.19
C LEU A 131 -19.91 -11.29 7.77
N ARG A 132 -20.04 -12.22 8.72
CA ARG A 132 -20.86 -13.44 8.59
C ARG A 132 -21.98 -13.41 9.62
N LYS A 133 -23.01 -14.24 9.41
CA LYS A 133 -24.23 -14.34 10.22
C LYS A 133 -24.00 -14.41 11.75
N ASP A 134 -22.88 -14.98 12.19
CA ASP A 134 -22.57 -15.19 13.62
C ASP A 134 -21.70 -14.08 14.23
N VAL A 135 -21.71 -12.88 13.64
CA VAL A 135 -20.93 -11.74 14.10
C VAL A 135 -21.85 -10.64 14.61
N ASP A 136 -21.78 -10.36 15.91
CA ASP A 136 -22.39 -9.16 16.49
C ASP A 136 -21.69 -7.91 15.92
N ILE A 137 -22.43 -7.22 15.04
CA ILE A 137 -22.05 -5.99 14.34
C ILE A 137 -21.61 -4.92 15.36
N LYS A 138 -22.24 -4.85 16.55
CA LYS A 138 -21.98 -3.81 17.53
C LYS A 138 -20.68 -4.00 18.31
N GLN A 139 -20.23 -5.24 18.50
CA GLN A 139 -19.05 -5.55 19.32
C GLN A 139 -17.75 -5.69 18.51
N ASN A 140 -17.83 -5.83 17.18
CA ASN A 140 -16.68 -6.24 16.37
C ASN A 140 -16.18 -5.17 15.39
N LEU A 141 -16.88 -4.04 15.27
CA LEU A 141 -16.55 -2.99 14.30
C LEU A 141 -15.76 -1.85 14.95
N SER A 142 -14.43 -1.89 14.80
CA SER A 142 -13.66 -0.64 14.80
C SER A 142 -13.93 0.06 13.46
N LEU A 143 -14.99 0.90 13.43
CA LEU A 143 -15.51 1.51 12.19
C LEU A 143 -14.58 2.57 11.58
N LYS A 144 -13.57 3.07 12.28
CA LYS A 144 -12.87 4.30 11.86
C LYS A 144 -12.14 4.16 10.51
N LYS A 145 -11.78 2.95 10.08
CA LYS A 145 -10.99 2.71 8.85
C LYS A 145 -11.55 1.63 7.93
N VAL A 146 -12.67 1.04 8.31
CA VAL A 146 -13.43 0.16 7.42
C VAL A 146 -14.08 1.02 6.35
N ILE A 147 -13.70 0.82 5.09
CA ILE A 147 -14.21 1.60 3.95
C ILE A 147 -15.36 0.89 3.21
N ALA A 148 -15.48 -0.43 3.38
CA ALA A 148 -16.57 -1.25 2.84
C ALA A 148 -16.70 -2.56 3.63
N LEU A 149 -17.85 -3.21 3.48
CA LEU A 149 -18.17 -4.50 4.07
C LEU A 149 -18.37 -5.56 2.98
N VAL A 150 -18.00 -6.79 3.29
CA VAL A 150 -18.40 -7.97 2.52
C VAL A 150 -19.25 -8.86 3.40
N SER A 151 -20.49 -9.14 3.00
CA SER A 151 -21.40 -9.95 3.80
C SER A 151 -22.38 -10.76 2.95
N ASP A 152 -22.76 -11.92 3.48
CA ASP A 152 -23.83 -12.79 2.96
C ASP A 152 -25.18 -12.54 3.66
N VAL A 153 -25.22 -11.65 4.64
CA VAL A 153 -26.43 -11.25 5.36
C VAL A 153 -26.67 -9.74 5.22
N PRO A 154 -27.91 -9.27 5.38
CA PRO A 154 -28.19 -7.84 5.48
C PRO A 154 -27.43 -7.21 6.65
N VAL A 155 -26.82 -6.04 6.42
CA VAL A 155 -26.09 -5.27 7.43
C VAL A 155 -26.60 -3.83 7.36
N GLU A 156 -27.04 -3.28 8.50
CA GLU A 156 -27.36 -1.86 8.61
C GLU A 156 -26.07 -1.05 8.78
N THR A 157 -25.71 -0.26 7.76
CA THR A 157 -24.54 0.61 7.77
C THR A 157 -24.68 1.73 6.74
N ASP A 158 -23.95 2.82 6.94
CA ASP A 158 -23.72 3.90 5.98
C ASP A 158 -22.65 3.56 4.91
N LYS A 159 -21.95 2.42 5.07
CA LYS A 159 -20.86 2.00 4.19
C LYS A 159 -21.34 1.10 3.06
N PRO A 160 -20.62 1.08 1.92
CA PRO A 160 -20.87 0.09 0.88
C PRO A 160 -20.79 -1.33 1.41
N VAL A 161 -21.79 -2.15 1.05
CA VAL A 161 -21.83 -3.59 1.36
C VAL A 161 -21.86 -4.37 0.06
N PHE A 162 -20.98 -5.36 -0.06
CA PHE A 162 -20.88 -6.24 -1.22
C PHE A 162 -21.14 -7.69 -0.81
N LYS A 163 -21.67 -8.50 -1.72
CA LYS A 163 -21.70 -9.95 -1.54
C LYS A 163 -20.30 -10.55 -1.81
N PRO A 164 -19.97 -11.72 -1.22
CA PRO A 164 -18.65 -12.35 -1.38
C PRO A 164 -18.25 -12.73 -2.82
N ASP A 165 -19.21 -12.79 -3.74
CA ASP A 165 -19.04 -13.13 -5.15
C ASP A 165 -19.07 -11.89 -6.07
N GLU A 166 -19.41 -10.71 -5.56
CA GLU A 166 -19.44 -9.45 -6.31
C GLU A 166 -18.04 -8.84 -6.51
N ILE A 167 -17.07 -9.68 -6.89
CA ILE A 167 -15.65 -9.32 -7.01
C ILE A 167 -15.44 -8.12 -7.93
N HIS A 168 -16.13 -8.09 -9.08
CA HIS A 168 -16.04 -6.95 -10.00
C HIS A 168 -16.50 -5.62 -9.36
N LYS A 169 -17.54 -5.64 -8.52
CA LYS A 169 -18.03 -4.44 -7.83
C LYS A 169 -17.05 -4.00 -6.74
N ILE A 170 -16.47 -4.95 -6.02
CA ILE A 170 -15.45 -4.67 -5.01
C ILE A 170 -14.24 -4.01 -5.68
N VAL A 171 -13.75 -4.56 -6.80
CA VAL A 171 -12.60 -3.97 -7.51
C VAL A 171 -12.94 -2.59 -8.11
N ASN A 172 -14.13 -2.40 -8.70
CA ASN A 172 -14.57 -1.06 -9.14
C ASN A 172 -14.56 -0.03 -7.99
N PHE A 173 -15.03 -0.45 -6.81
CA PHE A 173 -15.02 0.40 -5.63
C PHE A 173 -13.58 0.74 -5.20
N LEU A 174 -12.69 -0.24 -5.16
CA LEU A 174 -11.28 -0.01 -4.83
C LEU A 174 -10.61 0.95 -5.81
N GLU A 175 -10.85 0.81 -7.12
CA GLU A 175 -10.32 1.74 -8.13
C GLU A 175 -10.82 3.17 -7.91
N LYS A 176 -12.10 3.34 -7.58
CA LYS A 176 -12.65 4.66 -7.24
C LYS A 176 -11.93 5.27 -6.03
N VAL A 177 -11.73 4.49 -4.97
CA VAL A 177 -11.01 4.94 -3.77
C VAL A 177 -9.56 5.31 -4.10
N MET A 178 -8.88 4.50 -4.91
CA MET A 178 -7.51 4.80 -5.38
C MET A 178 -7.45 6.11 -6.17
N GLN A 179 -8.43 6.39 -7.04
CA GLN A 179 -8.50 7.62 -7.83
C GLN A 179 -8.73 8.85 -6.94
N GLU A 180 -9.65 8.76 -5.98
CA GLU A 180 -9.90 9.84 -5.02
C GLU A 180 -8.66 10.18 -4.17
N GLU A 181 -7.82 9.19 -3.84
CA GLU A 181 -6.57 9.41 -3.11
C GLU A 181 -5.50 10.09 -3.95
N LYS A 182 -5.37 9.70 -5.22
CA LYS A 182 -4.48 10.40 -6.16
C LYS A 182 -4.86 11.87 -6.30
N GLN A 183 -6.15 12.18 -6.30
CA GLN A 183 -6.65 13.57 -6.36
C GLN A 183 -6.42 14.37 -5.07
N LYS A 184 -6.28 13.71 -3.91
CA LYS A 184 -5.94 14.37 -2.63
C LYS A 184 -4.45 14.71 -2.50
N THR A 185 -3.60 14.09 -3.33
CA THR A 185 -2.16 14.38 -3.35
C THR A 185 -1.95 15.83 -3.72
N SER A 186 -1.37 16.60 -2.80
CA SER A 186 -1.27 18.07 -2.95
C SER A 186 0.04 18.54 -3.58
N VAL A 187 1.01 17.64 -3.72
CA VAL A 187 2.32 17.90 -4.31
C VAL A 187 2.71 16.71 -5.18
N GLU A 188 2.99 17.01 -6.45
CA GLU A 188 3.62 16.09 -7.38
C GLU A 188 5.05 16.58 -7.65
N VAL A 189 6.04 15.70 -7.45
CA VAL A 189 7.43 15.96 -7.82
C VAL A 189 7.75 15.09 -9.02
N ILE A 190 8.41 15.64 -10.03
CA ILE A 190 8.85 14.89 -11.22
C ILE A 190 10.33 15.17 -11.43
N ILE A 191 11.15 14.12 -11.48
CA ILE A 191 12.59 14.18 -11.76
C ILE A 191 12.81 13.39 -13.05
N ASN A 192 13.36 14.02 -14.10
CA ASN A 192 13.64 13.39 -15.39
C ASN A 192 12.43 12.71 -16.05
N GLY A 193 11.23 13.26 -15.87
CA GLY A 193 9.97 12.68 -16.36
C GLY A 193 9.39 11.58 -15.46
N GLU A 194 10.07 11.23 -14.38
CA GLU A 194 9.63 10.23 -13.40
C GLU A 194 9.02 10.91 -12.18
N ARG A 195 7.80 10.52 -11.83
CA ARG A 195 7.14 11.01 -10.62
C ARG A 195 7.90 10.50 -9.38
N ILE A 196 8.10 11.37 -8.40
CA ILE A 196 8.62 11.05 -7.07
C ILE A 196 7.48 11.20 -6.08
N PHE A 197 7.23 10.14 -5.32
CA PHE A 197 6.24 10.18 -4.25
C PHE A 197 6.84 10.81 -3.00
N LEU A 198 6.09 11.75 -2.42
CA LEU A 198 6.37 12.34 -1.12
C LEU A 198 5.37 11.80 -0.10
N ASN A 199 5.82 11.39 1.08
CA ASN A 199 4.89 11.05 2.17
C ASN A 199 4.08 12.29 2.63
N ASP A 200 3.02 12.09 3.41
CA ASP A 200 2.12 13.17 3.84
C ASP A 200 2.84 14.32 4.56
N PHE A 201 3.89 14.02 5.31
CA PHE A 201 4.71 15.04 5.96
C PHE A 201 5.46 15.89 4.93
N MET A 202 6.18 15.24 4.00
CA MET A 202 6.94 15.90 2.94
C MET A 202 6.03 16.67 1.99
N GLN A 203 4.85 16.13 1.64
CA GLN A 203 3.87 16.86 0.85
C GLN A 203 3.40 18.13 1.56
N ARG A 204 3.06 18.05 2.86
CA ARG A 204 2.67 19.23 3.64
C ARG A 204 3.81 20.25 3.74
N MET A 205 5.04 19.79 3.96
CA MET A 205 6.22 20.65 4.06
C MET A 205 6.48 21.37 2.73
N VAL A 206 6.58 20.63 1.62
CA VAL A 206 6.81 21.20 0.29
C VAL A 206 5.67 22.13 -0.09
N LYS A 207 4.41 21.74 0.11
CA LYS A 207 3.24 22.59 -0.17
C LYS A 207 3.31 23.92 0.59
N SER A 208 3.58 23.87 1.89
CA SER A 208 3.66 25.08 2.72
C SER A 208 4.80 26.00 2.29
N LEU A 209 5.98 25.44 1.98
CA LEU A 209 7.12 26.21 1.48
C LEU A 209 6.80 26.89 0.14
N ILE A 210 6.25 26.13 -0.81
CA ILE A 210 5.91 26.63 -2.16
C ILE A 210 4.83 27.71 -2.07
N LEU A 211 3.78 27.50 -1.27
CA LEU A 211 2.73 28.51 -1.06
C LEU A 211 3.28 29.78 -0.41
N GLY A 212 4.16 29.65 0.60
CA GLY A 212 4.81 30.79 1.24
C GLY A 212 5.65 31.65 0.28
N MET A 213 6.23 31.03 -0.74
CA MET A 213 6.98 31.73 -1.79
C MET A 213 6.07 32.36 -2.84
N VAL A 214 4.99 31.67 -3.24
CA VAL A 214 4.17 32.07 -4.39
C VAL A 214 3.06 33.05 -4.03
N VAL A 215 2.45 32.94 -2.85
CA VAL A 215 1.33 33.82 -2.42
C VAL A 215 1.70 35.31 -2.42
N PRO A 216 2.90 35.73 -1.97
CA PRO A 216 3.30 37.15 -1.99
C PRO A 216 3.65 37.68 -3.39
N LEU A 217 3.81 36.82 -4.40
CA LEU A 217 4.21 37.26 -5.73
C LEU A 217 3.09 38.06 -6.40
N ARG A 218 3.47 39.13 -7.11
CA ARG A 218 2.52 39.94 -7.86
C ARG A 218 2.01 39.15 -9.06
N ARG A 219 0.70 38.91 -9.11
CA ARG A 219 0.04 38.18 -10.20
C ARG A 219 -0.99 39.08 -10.90
N LYS A 220 -1.26 38.82 -12.18
CA LYS A 220 -2.28 39.55 -12.97
C LYS A 220 -3.71 39.17 -12.58
N ASP A 221 -3.87 37.99 -11.98
CA ASP A 221 -5.10 37.33 -11.54
C ASP A 221 -5.17 37.30 -10.00
N ALA A 222 -4.74 38.37 -9.33
CA ALA A 222 -4.56 38.36 -7.86
C ALA A 222 -5.85 38.07 -7.08
N GLU A 223 -7.02 38.35 -7.66
CA GLU A 223 -8.34 38.05 -7.08
C GLU A 223 -8.74 36.57 -7.24
N ASP A 224 -8.11 35.83 -8.15
CA ASP A 224 -8.37 34.41 -8.36
C ASP A 224 -7.61 33.54 -7.36
N LYS A 225 -8.33 32.55 -6.82
CA LYS A 225 -7.76 31.50 -5.99
C LYS A 225 -6.76 30.67 -6.79
N ILE A 226 -5.54 30.51 -6.27
CA ILE A 226 -4.52 29.64 -6.86
C ILE A 226 -5.06 28.20 -6.90
N ARG A 227 -5.20 27.65 -8.11
CA ARG A 227 -5.67 26.27 -8.33
C ARG A 227 -4.52 25.28 -8.49
N GLU A 228 -3.42 25.72 -9.10
CA GLU A 228 -2.25 24.89 -9.42
C GLU A 228 -0.99 25.77 -9.42
N ILE A 229 0.14 25.19 -9.00
CA ILE A 229 1.47 25.80 -9.09
C ILE A 229 2.39 24.78 -9.76
N SER A 230 3.01 25.15 -10.89
CA SER A 230 4.03 24.34 -11.55
C SER A 230 5.37 25.05 -11.48
N ILE A 231 6.37 24.40 -10.89
CA ILE A 231 7.74 24.91 -10.80
C ILE A 231 8.64 24.00 -11.62
N LYS A 232 9.34 24.59 -12.60
CA LYS A 232 10.28 23.89 -13.48
C LYS A 232 11.68 24.44 -13.23
N ILE A 233 12.60 23.57 -12.86
CA ILE A 233 14.01 23.89 -12.66
C ILE A 233 14.79 23.26 -13.82
N LYS A 234 15.64 24.03 -14.48
CA LYS A 234 16.62 23.55 -15.46
C LYS A 234 18.00 23.75 -14.88
N GLU A 235 18.81 22.71 -14.85
CA GLU A 235 20.24 22.86 -14.53
C GLU A 235 20.92 23.51 -15.75
N THR A 236 21.72 24.54 -15.49
CA THR A 236 22.57 25.24 -16.47
C THR A 236 23.92 24.57 -16.62
#